data_AF-A0A166B342-F1
#
_entry.id   AF-A0A166B342-F1
#
_cell.length_a   1.000
_cell.length_b   1.000
_cell.length_c   1.000
_cell.angle_alpha   90.00
_cell.angle_beta   90.00
_cell.angle_gamma   90.00
#
_symmetry.space_group_name_H-M   'P 1'
#
loop_
_entity.id
_entity.type
_entity.pdbx_description
1 polymer ?
#
loop_
_entity_poly.entity_id
_entity_poly.type
_entity_poly.pdbx_seq_one_letter_code
_entity_poly.pdbx_strand_id
1 'polypeptide(L)'
;MSPTPASFLQLPVTPVAGPQTPGFSALPQYGFAADLDFTSLVLQNQFLFRVYAPKPLSPFFDSTEPFFIAPRFKNNPDCSLDDLEPPRDAPIATYNDVVQHMDPRQKHSSPYVSASFSFAWAIWEATRRHNRNPNVELEIAVIDARALVKRSVTTIEVLRNSTAKEHYSSHWDWYSRASEAQDVLIYGHVPASAVFSSIPIMSVLPKLPSYFVSSGSPSDDKHFNSLAWDFSAPRADFQQFCQQMSDQFLRSPSELRLRDTTAGAVHLAMGFLRPWMQRHALKEFHDAVRLVAELAYLIARWPGQWWVREHTEIWDLIQAMVHVIGEEVRDAQRVNALNEVKRLEGVVSELQLLTEEYVYVHTRPNSTASSSDEVSDSDDELMASKSTHSVQTSPITPITMSVPSFLHHGPRRGEPSKIEAVSCLLSSFFFGVFAALVVVSGQQREFSVEFT
;
A
#
# COMPACT_ATOMS: atom_id res chain seq x y z
N MET A 1 -10.57 3.93 -80.67
CA MET A 1 -10.45 2.56 -80.14
C MET A 1 -9.11 2.48 -79.42
N SER A 2 -9.15 2.53 -78.10
CA SER A 2 -7.98 2.55 -77.22
C SER A 2 -8.24 1.54 -76.09
N PRO A 3 -7.28 0.70 -75.69
CA PRO A 3 -7.53 -0.35 -74.71
C PRO A 3 -7.46 0.19 -73.28
N THR A 4 -8.43 -0.21 -72.47
CA THR A 4 -8.51 0.04 -71.03
C THR A 4 -7.51 -0.86 -70.28
N PRO A 5 -6.70 -0.35 -69.33
CA PRO A 5 -5.82 -1.19 -68.53
C PRO A 5 -6.61 -1.93 -67.43
N ALA A 6 -6.27 -3.20 -67.24
CA ALA A 6 -6.85 -4.10 -66.25
C ALA A 6 -6.46 -3.70 -64.82
N SER A 7 -7.47 -3.57 -63.95
CA SER A 7 -7.31 -3.38 -62.52
C SER A 7 -6.91 -4.69 -61.85
N PHE A 8 -5.72 -4.71 -61.24
CA PHE A 8 -5.29 -5.78 -60.33
C PHE A 8 -6.12 -5.72 -59.05
N LEU A 9 -6.82 -6.81 -58.74
CA LEU A 9 -7.51 -7.02 -57.47
C LEU A 9 -6.46 -7.23 -56.37
N GLN A 10 -6.19 -6.20 -55.56
CA GLN A 10 -5.55 -6.36 -54.27
C GLN A 10 -6.54 -7.04 -53.32
N LEU A 11 -6.20 -8.27 -52.91
CA LEU A 11 -6.90 -8.97 -51.84
C LEU A 11 -6.76 -8.17 -50.54
N PRO A 12 -7.83 -8.04 -49.73
CA PRO A 12 -7.77 -7.40 -48.43
C PRO A 12 -6.82 -8.20 -47.52
N VAL A 13 -5.69 -7.61 -47.18
CA VAL A 13 -4.85 -8.10 -46.08
C VAL A 13 -5.66 -7.88 -44.81
N THR A 14 -6.24 -8.96 -44.27
CA THR A 14 -6.83 -8.93 -42.94
C THR A 14 -5.72 -8.63 -41.94
N PRO A 15 -5.80 -7.55 -41.16
CA PRO A 15 -4.82 -7.29 -40.10
C PRO A 15 -4.85 -8.48 -39.14
N VAL A 16 -3.71 -9.16 -39.02
CA VAL A 16 -3.49 -10.15 -37.97
C VAL A 16 -3.78 -9.45 -36.66
N ALA A 17 -4.77 -9.93 -35.92
CA ALA A 17 -5.10 -9.41 -34.60
C ALA A 17 -3.86 -9.56 -33.71
N GLY A 18 -3.14 -8.45 -33.53
CA GLY A 18 -2.05 -8.37 -32.58
C GLY A 18 -2.56 -8.70 -31.16
N PRO A 19 -1.65 -8.99 -30.22
CA PRO A 19 -2.03 -9.16 -28.82
C PRO A 19 -2.92 -7.98 -28.42
N GLN A 20 -4.17 -8.26 -28.03
CA GLN A 20 -5.12 -7.24 -27.65
C GLN A 20 -4.52 -6.50 -26.47
N THR A 21 -3.96 -5.32 -26.71
CA THR A 21 -3.64 -4.38 -25.65
C THR A 21 -4.95 -4.20 -24.90
N PRO A 22 -5.02 -4.57 -23.61
CA PRO A 22 -6.26 -4.53 -22.90
C PRO A 22 -6.77 -3.09 -22.97
N GLY A 23 -7.99 -2.92 -23.49
CA GLY A 23 -8.62 -1.65 -23.83
C GLY A 23 -9.00 -0.82 -22.60
N PHE A 24 -8.07 -0.66 -21.66
CA PHE A 24 -8.21 0.17 -20.49
C PHE A 24 -8.25 1.62 -20.95
N SER A 25 -9.43 2.22 -21.02
CA SER A 25 -9.53 3.68 -20.99
C SER A 25 -9.01 4.12 -19.63
N ALA A 26 -7.83 4.77 -19.59
CA ALA A 26 -7.34 5.32 -18.33
C ALA A 26 -8.10 6.60 -18.04
N LEU A 27 -8.40 6.79 -16.75
CA LEU A 27 -8.85 8.09 -16.27
C LEU A 27 -7.85 9.18 -16.67
N PRO A 28 -8.33 10.36 -17.07
CA PRO A 28 -7.45 11.50 -17.33
C PRO A 28 -6.67 11.86 -16.05
N GLN A 29 -5.59 12.62 -16.20
CA GLN A 29 -4.81 13.10 -15.04
C GLN A 29 -5.66 13.90 -14.05
N TYR A 30 -6.64 14.60 -14.59
CA TYR A 30 -7.55 15.51 -13.91
C TYR A 30 -8.97 15.25 -14.43
N GLY A 31 -9.95 15.18 -13.54
CA GLY A 31 -11.35 14.98 -13.91
C GLY A 31 -11.70 13.54 -14.27
N PHE A 32 -12.85 13.36 -14.87
CA PHE A 32 -13.32 12.07 -15.36
C PHE A 32 -13.43 12.08 -16.88
N ALA A 33 -13.48 10.90 -17.50
CA ALA A 33 -13.75 10.76 -18.92
C ALA A 33 -15.26 10.93 -19.20
N ALA A 34 -15.76 10.37 -20.30
CA ALA A 34 -17.20 10.34 -20.57
C ALA A 34 -17.99 9.59 -19.48
N ASP A 35 -17.38 8.53 -18.93
CA ASP A 35 -17.96 7.70 -17.88
C ASP A 35 -17.73 8.34 -16.50
N LEU A 36 -18.82 8.55 -15.77
CA LEU A 36 -18.82 9.07 -14.40
C LEU A 36 -19.28 8.04 -13.37
N ASP A 37 -19.98 7.00 -13.81
CA ASP A 37 -20.53 5.97 -12.93
C ASP A 37 -19.41 5.14 -12.29
N PHE A 38 -19.50 4.97 -10.97
CA PHE A 38 -18.51 4.21 -10.21
C PHE A 38 -18.39 2.78 -10.73
N THR A 39 -19.51 2.12 -11.05
CA THR A 39 -19.51 0.71 -11.48
C THR A 39 -18.72 0.52 -12.77
N SER A 40 -18.94 1.41 -13.74
CA SER A 40 -18.27 1.41 -15.04
C SER A 40 -16.77 1.73 -14.91
N LEU A 41 -16.43 2.71 -14.06
CA LEU A 41 -15.04 3.11 -13.82
C LEU A 41 -14.22 2.02 -13.13
N VAL A 42 -14.81 1.26 -12.20
CA VAL A 42 -14.13 0.17 -11.48
C VAL A 42 -13.68 -0.97 -12.40
N LEU A 43 -14.36 -1.18 -13.51
CA LEU A 43 -13.95 -2.17 -14.52
C LEU A 43 -12.62 -1.78 -15.19
N GLN A 44 -12.35 -0.48 -15.30
CA GLN A 44 -11.16 0.07 -15.94
C GLN A 44 -10.05 0.43 -14.94
N ASN A 45 -10.42 0.80 -13.71
CA ASN A 45 -9.52 1.17 -12.64
C ASN A 45 -10.04 0.65 -11.28
N GLN A 46 -9.38 -0.37 -10.74
CA GLN A 46 -9.77 -0.98 -9.45
C GLN A 46 -9.14 -0.30 -8.22
N PHE A 47 -8.30 0.72 -8.38
CA PHE A 47 -7.53 1.28 -7.28
C PHE A 47 -8.15 2.56 -6.76
N LEU A 48 -8.52 2.56 -5.48
CA LEU A 48 -8.85 3.76 -4.73
C LEU A 48 -7.73 4.10 -3.75
N PHE A 49 -7.50 5.38 -3.55
CA PHE A 49 -6.47 5.93 -2.68
C PHE A 49 -7.12 6.81 -1.62
N ARG A 50 -6.70 6.63 -0.37
CA ARG A 50 -7.18 7.44 0.75
C ARG A 50 -6.03 7.93 1.61
N VAL A 51 -5.94 9.25 1.75
CA VAL A 51 -4.99 9.92 2.65
C VAL A 51 -5.62 10.06 4.04
N TYR A 52 -4.94 9.54 5.06
CA TYR A 52 -5.42 9.61 6.44
C TYR A 52 -4.27 9.71 7.44
N ALA A 53 -4.60 10.13 8.65
CA ALA A 53 -3.70 10.02 9.80
C ALA A 53 -4.03 8.71 10.52
N PRO A 54 -3.11 7.73 10.58
CA PRO A 54 -3.37 6.47 11.23
C PRO A 54 -3.66 6.70 12.71
N LYS A 55 -4.63 5.94 13.22
CA LYS A 55 -4.82 5.79 14.67
C LYS A 55 -4.07 4.54 15.09
N PRO A 56 -3.44 4.51 16.27
CA PRO A 56 -2.86 3.28 16.79
C PRO A 56 -3.94 2.21 16.79
N LEU A 57 -3.73 1.16 15.99
CA LEU A 57 -4.64 0.02 15.96
C LEU A 57 -4.60 -0.64 17.34
N SER A 58 -5.76 -1.11 17.79
CA SER A 58 -5.83 -1.98 18.97
C SER A 58 -4.88 -3.16 18.77
N PRO A 59 -4.15 -3.62 19.80
CA PRO A 59 -3.37 -4.85 19.70
C PRO A 59 -4.24 -6.08 19.38
N PHE A 60 -5.57 -5.93 19.50
CA PHE A 60 -6.58 -6.93 19.19
C PHE A 60 -7.30 -6.67 17.86
N PHE A 61 -6.74 -5.84 16.96
CA PHE A 61 -7.36 -5.55 15.67
C PHE A 61 -7.57 -6.86 14.89
N ASP A 62 -8.84 -7.19 14.63
CA ASP A 62 -9.21 -8.31 13.80
C ASP A 62 -9.42 -7.84 12.35
N SER A 63 -9.01 -8.66 11.40
CA SER A 63 -9.34 -8.55 9.98
C SER A 63 -10.86 -8.45 9.68
N THR A 64 -11.72 -8.88 10.60
CA THR A 64 -13.17 -8.71 10.49
C THR A 64 -13.63 -7.29 10.80
N GLU A 65 -12.81 -6.48 11.47
CA GLU A 65 -13.15 -5.10 11.80
C GLU A 65 -13.03 -4.18 10.57
N PRO A 66 -13.90 -3.17 10.44
CA PRO A 66 -13.78 -2.18 9.39
C PRO A 66 -12.49 -1.37 9.56
N PHE A 67 -11.72 -1.24 8.48
CA PHE A 67 -10.48 -0.47 8.48
C PHE A 67 -10.76 1.05 8.49
N PHE A 68 -11.77 1.48 7.74
CA PHE A 68 -12.27 2.85 7.79
C PHE A 68 -13.75 2.84 8.12
N ILE A 69 -14.15 3.68 9.08
CA ILE A 69 -15.55 3.92 9.44
C ILE A 69 -15.86 5.39 9.15
N ALA A 70 -17.01 5.65 8.53
CA ALA A 70 -17.44 7.02 8.26
C ALA A 70 -17.69 7.80 9.57
N PRO A 71 -17.48 9.13 9.57
CA PRO A 71 -17.55 9.93 10.78
C PRO A 71 -18.84 9.78 11.59
N ARG A 72 -20.00 9.68 10.91
CA ARG A 72 -21.32 9.51 11.56
C ARG A 72 -21.38 8.30 12.49
N PHE A 73 -20.78 7.19 12.09
CA PHE A 73 -20.89 5.91 12.80
C PHE A 73 -19.80 5.74 13.87
N LYS A 74 -18.69 6.49 13.75
CA LYS A 74 -17.50 6.32 14.59
C LYS A 74 -17.72 6.52 16.09
N ASN A 75 -18.63 7.40 16.46
CA ASN A 75 -18.87 7.78 17.86
C ASN A 75 -20.15 7.15 18.43
N ASN A 76 -20.85 6.31 17.67
CA ASN A 76 -22.06 5.67 18.13
C ASN A 76 -21.73 4.25 18.62
N PRO A 77 -21.67 4.00 19.94
CA PRO A 77 -21.35 2.68 20.48
C PRO A 77 -22.41 1.63 20.14
N ASP A 78 -23.63 2.07 19.84
CA ASP A 78 -24.76 1.21 19.47
C ASP A 78 -24.81 0.91 17.96
N CYS A 79 -23.82 1.39 17.18
CA CYS A 79 -23.79 1.16 15.74
C CYS A 79 -23.51 -0.33 15.46
N SER A 80 -24.54 -1.03 14.97
CA SER A 80 -24.39 -2.40 14.49
C SER A 80 -23.74 -2.43 13.10
N LEU A 81 -23.24 -3.60 12.67
CA LEU A 81 -22.75 -3.77 11.30
C LEU A 81 -23.86 -3.56 10.26
N ASP A 82 -25.11 -3.86 10.61
CA ASP A 82 -26.27 -3.65 9.73
C ASP A 82 -26.52 -2.16 9.46
N ASP A 83 -26.22 -1.28 10.41
CA ASP A 83 -26.31 0.18 10.24
C ASP A 83 -25.25 0.74 9.27
N LEU A 84 -24.20 -0.04 8.98
CA LEU A 84 -23.14 0.34 8.05
C LEU A 84 -23.44 -0.07 6.61
N GLU A 85 -24.50 -0.85 6.37
CA GLU A 85 -24.93 -1.21 5.02
C GLU A 85 -25.74 -0.07 4.39
N PRO A 86 -25.55 0.18 3.08
CA PRO A 86 -26.34 1.19 2.39
C PRO A 86 -27.83 0.81 2.41
N PRO A 87 -28.75 1.79 2.41
CA PRO A 87 -30.18 1.50 2.36
C PRO A 87 -30.52 0.69 1.10
N ARG A 88 -31.26 -0.42 1.26
CA ARG A 88 -31.57 -1.35 0.14
C ARG A 88 -32.43 -0.74 -0.96
N ASP A 89 -33.32 0.17 -0.58
CA ASP A 89 -34.36 0.74 -1.46
C ASP A 89 -34.11 2.21 -1.79
N ALA A 90 -32.94 2.76 -1.44
CA ALA A 90 -32.61 4.17 -1.65
C ALA A 90 -31.31 4.31 -2.46
N PRO A 91 -31.11 5.44 -3.17
CA PRO A 91 -29.83 5.71 -3.80
C PRO A 91 -28.71 5.73 -2.75
N ILE A 92 -27.51 5.25 -3.13
CA ILE A 92 -26.35 5.19 -2.24
C ILE A 92 -26.02 6.56 -1.66
N ALA A 93 -26.16 7.63 -2.45
CA ALA A 93 -26.04 9.00 -2.01
C ALA A 93 -27.03 9.93 -2.71
N THR A 94 -27.48 10.94 -1.98
CA THR A 94 -28.27 12.06 -2.52
C THR A 94 -27.41 13.31 -2.70
N TYR A 95 -27.93 14.32 -3.40
CA TYR A 95 -27.25 15.61 -3.51
C TYR A 95 -26.96 16.24 -2.14
N ASN A 96 -27.95 16.23 -1.22
CA ASN A 96 -27.78 16.78 0.12
C ASN A 96 -26.72 16.04 0.93
N ASP A 97 -26.61 14.73 0.78
CA ASP A 97 -25.57 13.92 1.39
C ASP A 97 -24.16 14.34 0.95
N VAL A 98 -23.98 14.59 -0.35
CA VAL A 98 -22.72 15.08 -0.91
C VAL A 98 -22.40 16.47 -0.37
N VAL A 99 -23.37 17.37 -0.36
CA VAL A 99 -23.21 18.73 0.17
C VAL A 99 -22.77 18.69 1.64
N GLN A 100 -23.45 17.87 2.45
CA GLN A 100 -23.10 17.66 3.86
C GLN A 100 -21.70 17.06 4.03
N HIS A 101 -21.28 16.14 3.15
CA HIS A 101 -19.95 15.55 3.17
C HIS A 101 -18.84 16.54 2.79
N MET A 102 -19.12 17.38 1.79
CA MET A 102 -18.15 18.33 1.21
C MET A 102 -18.03 19.61 2.04
N ASP A 103 -19.04 19.98 2.83
CA ASP A 103 -18.95 21.05 3.81
C ASP A 103 -18.08 20.63 5.00
N PRO A 104 -16.91 21.26 5.24
CA PRO A 104 -16.05 20.94 6.38
C PRO A 104 -16.75 21.05 7.74
N ARG A 105 -17.79 21.89 7.85
CA ARG A 105 -18.55 22.08 9.10
C ARG A 105 -19.46 20.89 9.39
N GLN A 106 -19.96 20.23 8.36
CA GLN A 106 -20.92 19.13 8.49
C GLN A 106 -20.30 17.75 8.24
N LYS A 107 -19.08 17.69 7.69
CA LYS A 107 -18.37 16.45 7.36
C LYS A 107 -18.31 15.42 8.49
N HIS A 108 -18.24 15.87 9.75
CA HIS A 108 -18.22 14.99 10.93
C HIS A 108 -19.52 14.17 11.13
N SER A 109 -20.63 14.61 10.54
CA SER A 109 -21.93 13.94 10.57
C SER A 109 -22.23 13.11 9.32
N SER A 110 -21.28 13.09 8.37
CA SER A 110 -21.44 12.41 7.10
C SER A 110 -21.33 10.89 7.24
N PRO A 111 -22.20 10.11 6.57
CA PRO A 111 -22.14 8.65 6.56
C PRO A 111 -21.12 8.10 5.53
N TYR A 112 -20.30 8.95 4.90
CA TYR A 112 -19.35 8.51 3.87
C TYR A 112 -17.87 8.60 4.29
N VAL A 113 -17.10 7.68 3.74
CA VAL A 113 -15.63 7.68 3.69
C VAL A 113 -15.19 8.19 2.32
N SER A 114 -14.43 9.29 2.25
CA SER A 114 -13.88 9.80 0.98
C SER A 114 -12.68 8.97 0.50
N ALA A 115 -12.62 8.64 -0.78
CA ALA A 115 -11.46 8.08 -1.46
C ALA A 115 -11.31 8.70 -2.85
N SER A 116 -10.22 8.41 -3.56
CA SER A 116 -9.91 8.99 -4.87
C SER A 116 -9.42 7.91 -5.82
N PHE A 117 -9.79 7.97 -7.10
CA PHE A 117 -9.16 7.13 -8.12
C PHE A 117 -7.74 7.58 -8.51
N SER A 118 -7.31 8.77 -8.08
CA SER A 118 -6.02 9.37 -8.46
C SER A 118 -4.97 9.15 -7.38
N PHE A 119 -3.98 8.30 -7.67
CA PHE A 119 -2.80 8.14 -6.82
C PHE A 119 -2.02 9.46 -6.70
N ALA A 120 -1.98 10.26 -7.77
CA ALA A 120 -1.30 11.54 -7.80
C ALA A 120 -1.99 12.57 -6.90
N TRP A 121 -3.33 12.58 -6.88
CA TRP A 121 -4.10 13.36 -5.91
C TRP A 121 -3.76 12.94 -4.48
N ALA A 122 -3.68 11.64 -4.20
CA ALA A 122 -3.33 11.15 -2.86
C ALA A 122 -1.93 11.58 -2.42
N ILE A 123 -0.93 11.54 -3.31
CA ILE A 123 0.43 12.04 -3.02
C ILE A 123 0.42 13.56 -2.78
N TRP A 124 -0.23 14.31 -3.66
CA TRP A 124 -0.35 15.77 -3.55
C TRP A 124 -1.07 16.17 -2.26
N GLU A 125 -2.18 15.51 -1.93
CA GLU A 125 -2.96 15.79 -0.73
C GLU A 125 -2.21 15.40 0.57
N ALA A 126 -1.49 14.28 0.57
CA ALA A 126 -0.66 13.86 1.70
C ALA A 126 0.48 14.84 1.94
N THR A 127 1.20 15.24 0.89
CA THR A 127 2.28 16.23 0.99
C THR A 127 1.77 17.60 1.42
N ARG A 128 0.61 18.04 0.89
CA ARG A 128 -0.06 19.28 1.29
C ARG A 128 -0.43 19.29 2.78
N ARG A 129 -1.01 18.19 3.29
CA ARG A 129 -1.38 18.06 4.70
C ARG A 129 -0.15 18.00 5.60
N HIS A 130 0.91 17.30 5.19
CA HIS A 130 2.16 17.25 5.94
C HIS A 130 2.80 18.63 6.06
N ASN A 131 2.86 19.40 4.97
CA ASN A 131 3.42 20.75 5.00
C ASN A 131 2.63 21.71 5.91
N ARG A 132 1.31 21.49 6.06
CA ARG A 132 0.48 22.25 7.01
C ARG A 132 0.67 21.81 8.45
N ASN A 133 0.96 20.53 8.68
CA ASN A 133 1.16 19.96 10.00
C ASN A 133 2.20 18.83 9.97
N PRO A 134 3.50 19.13 10.11
CA PRO A 134 4.56 18.15 9.96
C PRO A 134 4.61 17.13 11.11
N ASN A 135 3.92 17.41 12.23
CA ASN A 135 3.87 16.53 13.39
C ASN A 135 2.87 15.38 13.23
N VAL A 136 2.01 15.43 12.20
CA VAL A 136 1.04 14.37 11.93
C VAL A 136 1.64 13.40 10.94
N GLU A 137 1.79 12.15 11.36
CA GLU A 137 2.11 11.05 10.47
C GLU A 137 0.92 10.81 9.54
N LEU A 138 1.18 10.72 8.25
CA LEU A 138 0.18 10.52 7.22
C LEU A 138 0.50 9.25 6.45
N GLU A 139 -0.55 8.49 6.18
CA GLU A 139 -0.49 7.30 5.35
C GLU A 139 -1.43 7.41 4.15
N ILE A 140 -1.07 6.69 3.09
CA ILE A 140 -1.93 6.46 1.93
C ILE A 140 -2.35 5.00 1.97
N ALA A 141 -3.65 4.76 2.09
CA ALA A 141 -4.24 3.44 1.89
C ALA A 141 -4.56 3.22 0.42
N VAL A 142 -4.24 2.03 -0.07
CA VAL A 142 -4.64 1.53 -1.40
C VAL A 142 -5.75 0.51 -1.20
N ILE A 143 -6.89 0.76 -1.84
CA ILE A 143 -8.15 0.08 -1.58
C ILE A 143 -8.64 -0.54 -2.89
N ASP A 144 -9.11 -1.79 -2.82
CA ASP A 144 -9.80 -2.47 -3.91
C ASP A 144 -11.20 -1.87 -4.10
N ALA A 145 -11.38 -1.14 -5.20
CA ALA A 145 -12.64 -0.54 -5.57
C ALA A 145 -13.72 -1.59 -5.90
N ARG A 146 -13.33 -2.78 -6.38
CA ARG A 146 -14.27 -3.86 -6.76
C ARG A 146 -15.02 -4.41 -5.55
N ALA A 147 -14.35 -4.47 -4.40
CA ALA A 147 -14.97 -4.86 -3.13
C ALA A 147 -16.03 -3.86 -2.64
N LEU A 148 -16.11 -2.66 -3.23
CA LEU A 148 -16.92 -1.55 -2.75
C LEU A 148 -18.03 -1.10 -3.71
N VAL A 149 -18.24 -1.80 -4.84
CA VAL A 149 -19.23 -1.47 -5.88
C VAL A 149 -20.63 -1.23 -5.32
N LYS A 150 -21.08 -2.03 -4.36
CA LYS A 150 -22.45 -1.95 -3.83
C LYS A 150 -22.71 -0.77 -2.88
N ARG A 151 -21.67 -0.04 -2.48
CA ARG A 151 -21.76 1.01 -1.45
C ARG A 151 -20.99 2.27 -1.81
N SER A 152 -20.55 2.39 -3.05
CA SER A 152 -19.74 3.53 -3.49
C SER A 152 -20.36 4.20 -4.70
N VAL A 153 -20.16 5.51 -4.77
CA VAL A 153 -20.60 6.34 -5.88
C VAL A 153 -19.55 7.41 -6.12
N THR A 154 -19.37 7.85 -7.37
CA THR A 154 -18.52 9.01 -7.60
C THR A 154 -19.25 10.27 -7.18
N THR A 155 -18.53 11.18 -6.52
CA THR A 155 -19.13 12.44 -6.05
C THR A 155 -19.70 13.25 -7.22
N ILE A 156 -19.02 13.19 -8.37
CA ILE A 156 -19.39 13.94 -9.57
C ILE A 156 -20.67 13.43 -10.23
N GLU A 157 -20.92 12.12 -10.19
CA GLU A 157 -22.15 11.51 -10.71
C GLU A 157 -23.37 12.07 -9.98
N VAL A 158 -23.32 12.09 -8.65
CA VAL A 158 -24.42 12.60 -7.81
C VAL A 158 -24.62 14.10 -8.02
N LEU A 159 -23.54 14.88 -8.08
CA LEU A 159 -23.62 16.32 -8.34
C LEU A 159 -24.21 16.62 -9.72
N ARG A 160 -23.78 15.89 -10.76
CA ARG A 160 -24.25 16.09 -12.14
C ARG A 160 -25.72 15.70 -12.32
N ASN A 161 -26.18 14.67 -11.61
CA ASN A 161 -27.56 14.19 -11.70
C ASN A 161 -28.56 15.04 -10.89
N SER A 162 -28.09 15.99 -10.08
CA SER A 162 -28.96 16.90 -9.34
C SER A 162 -29.64 17.93 -10.24
N THR A 163 -30.80 18.42 -9.79
CA THR A 163 -31.57 19.43 -10.52
C THR A 163 -31.10 20.83 -10.16
N ALA A 164 -31.18 21.78 -11.09
CA ALA A 164 -30.76 23.17 -10.86
C ALA A 164 -31.46 23.84 -9.66
N LYS A 165 -32.63 23.35 -9.23
CA LYS A 165 -33.37 23.84 -8.06
C LYS A 165 -32.74 23.40 -6.73
N GLU A 166 -32.02 22.29 -6.73
CA GLU A 166 -31.32 21.75 -5.55
C GLU A 166 -29.96 22.41 -5.35
N HIS A 167 -29.39 23.02 -6.41
CA HIS A 167 -28.04 23.56 -6.37
C HIS A 167 -27.89 24.69 -5.35
N TYR A 168 -27.01 24.49 -4.36
CA TYR A 168 -26.54 25.57 -3.50
C TYR A 168 -25.57 26.49 -4.25
N SER A 169 -25.30 27.68 -3.68
CA SER A 169 -24.34 28.65 -4.25
C SER A 169 -22.94 28.08 -4.46
N SER A 170 -22.53 27.09 -3.65
CA SER A 170 -21.21 26.44 -3.71
C SER A 170 -21.19 25.17 -4.56
N HIS A 171 -22.28 24.86 -5.30
CA HIS A 171 -22.36 23.66 -6.14
C HIS A 171 -21.14 23.50 -7.04
N TRP A 172 -20.76 24.55 -7.77
CA TRP A 172 -19.66 24.50 -8.72
C TRP A 172 -18.29 24.35 -8.05
N ASP A 173 -18.11 24.88 -6.84
CA ASP A 173 -16.88 24.69 -6.06
C ASP A 173 -16.72 23.24 -5.60
N TRP A 174 -17.83 22.57 -5.26
CA TRP A 174 -17.82 21.15 -4.92
C TRP A 174 -17.64 20.28 -6.17
N TYR A 175 -18.28 20.65 -7.27
CA TYR A 175 -18.13 19.98 -8.56
C TYR A 175 -16.67 20.00 -9.04
N SER A 176 -16.02 21.17 -9.02
CA SER A 176 -14.61 21.32 -9.40
C SER A 176 -13.71 20.45 -8.52
N ARG A 177 -13.88 20.54 -7.19
CA ARG A 177 -13.08 19.76 -6.24
C ARG A 177 -13.29 18.25 -6.36
N ALA A 178 -14.52 17.81 -6.57
CA ALA A 178 -14.85 16.40 -6.77
C ALA A 178 -14.25 15.87 -8.09
N SER A 179 -14.27 16.68 -9.14
CA SER A 179 -13.66 16.37 -10.43
C SER A 179 -12.13 16.30 -10.32
N GLU A 180 -11.50 17.32 -9.72
CA GLU A 180 -10.06 17.39 -9.43
C GLU A 180 -9.55 16.16 -8.69
N ALA A 181 -10.24 15.83 -7.60
CA ALA A 181 -9.86 14.75 -6.73
C ALA A 181 -10.24 13.37 -7.27
N GLN A 182 -11.01 13.28 -8.37
CA GLN A 182 -11.67 12.05 -8.79
C GLN A 182 -12.36 11.36 -7.60
N ASP A 183 -13.14 12.15 -6.85
CA ASP A 183 -13.63 11.82 -5.52
C ASP A 183 -14.73 10.74 -5.56
N VAL A 184 -14.63 9.81 -4.62
CA VAL A 184 -15.53 8.68 -4.42
C VAL A 184 -16.02 8.69 -2.98
N LEU A 185 -17.34 8.60 -2.82
CA LEU A 185 -17.97 8.44 -1.51
C LEU A 185 -18.32 6.98 -1.29
N ILE A 186 -17.79 6.41 -0.21
CA ILE A 186 -18.04 5.04 0.22
C ILE A 186 -18.94 5.10 1.45
N TYR A 187 -20.17 4.60 1.35
CA TYR A 187 -21.12 4.59 2.46
C TYR A 187 -20.66 3.66 3.58
N GLY A 188 -20.83 4.09 4.83
CA GLY A 188 -20.63 3.26 6.00
C GLY A 188 -19.15 3.04 6.32
N HIS A 189 -18.57 1.99 5.72
CA HIS A 189 -17.23 1.54 6.04
C HIS A 189 -16.48 0.92 4.86
N VAL A 190 -15.16 0.89 4.98
CA VAL A 190 -14.26 0.10 4.13
C VAL A 190 -13.75 -1.09 4.95
N PRO A 191 -14.08 -2.34 4.55
CA PRO A 191 -13.62 -3.52 5.28
C PRO A 191 -12.11 -3.70 5.14
N ALA A 192 -11.45 -4.29 6.14
CA ALA A 192 -10.00 -4.51 6.08
C ALA A 192 -9.56 -5.41 4.92
N SER A 193 -10.41 -6.35 4.50
CA SER A 193 -10.19 -7.20 3.33
C SER A 193 -10.12 -6.43 2.00
N ALA A 194 -10.73 -5.24 1.92
CA ALA A 194 -10.65 -4.38 0.74
C ALA A 194 -9.41 -3.48 0.74
N VAL A 195 -8.65 -3.40 1.84
CA VAL A 195 -7.44 -2.56 1.91
C VAL A 195 -6.24 -3.42 1.54
N PHE A 196 -5.68 -3.21 0.35
CA PHE A 196 -4.46 -3.90 -0.06
C PHE A 196 -3.32 -3.56 0.91
N SER A 197 -3.11 -2.26 1.15
CA SER A 197 -2.01 -1.75 1.96
C SER A 197 -2.31 -0.37 2.54
N SER A 198 -1.56 -0.01 3.58
CA SER A 198 -1.46 1.34 4.08
C SER A 198 0.00 1.68 4.31
N ILE A 199 0.46 2.80 3.76
CA ILE A 199 1.89 3.13 3.69
C ILE A 199 2.14 4.59 4.08
N PRO A 200 3.13 4.85 4.96
CA PRO A 200 3.56 6.21 5.28
C PRO A 200 4.00 6.98 4.05
N ILE A 201 3.57 8.24 3.95
CA ILE A 201 3.97 9.11 2.82
C ILE A 201 5.49 9.23 2.72
N MET A 202 6.22 9.23 3.85
CA MET A 202 7.70 9.19 3.88
C MET A 202 8.29 8.03 3.08
N SER A 203 7.61 6.88 3.06
CA SER A 203 8.08 5.69 2.35
C SER A 203 7.77 5.75 0.86
N VAL A 204 6.84 6.62 0.43
CA VAL A 204 6.43 6.79 -0.96
C VAL A 204 7.33 7.82 -1.67
N LEU A 205 7.69 8.93 -1.01
CA LEU A 205 8.45 10.03 -1.64
C LEU A 205 9.75 9.60 -2.35
N PRO A 206 10.61 8.73 -1.76
CA PRO A 206 11.85 8.30 -2.41
C PRO A 206 11.64 7.42 -3.65
N LYS A 207 10.40 6.95 -3.88
CA LYS A 207 10.03 6.07 -4.99
C LYS A 207 9.31 6.80 -6.11
N LEU A 208 9.15 8.12 -5.99
CA LEU A 208 8.52 8.92 -7.03
C LEU A 208 9.38 8.95 -8.29
N PRO A 209 8.76 8.89 -9.49
CA PRO A 209 9.42 9.18 -10.74
C PRO A 209 10.15 10.53 -10.74
N SER A 210 11.18 10.66 -11.57
CA SER A 210 12.07 11.84 -11.51
C SER A 210 11.39 13.16 -11.90
N TYR A 211 10.30 13.11 -12.68
CA TYR A 211 9.50 14.30 -12.98
C TYR A 211 8.70 14.85 -11.79
N PHE A 212 8.67 14.16 -10.64
CA PHE A 212 8.16 14.69 -9.36
C PHE A 212 9.25 15.38 -8.52
N VAL A 213 10.51 15.32 -8.94
CA VAL A 213 11.67 15.76 -8.15
C VAL A 213 12.33 16.98 -8.80
N SER A 214 12.68 17.97 -8.00
CA SER A 214 13.41 19.17 -8.44
C SER A 214 14.85 18.80 -8.85
N SER A 215 15.27 19.17 -10.06
CA SER A 215 16.56 18.77 -10.67
C SER A 215 17.81 19.46 -10.10
N GLY A 216 17.76 20.04 -8.90
CA GLY A 216 18.85 20.87 -8.39
C GLY A 216 18.96 20.95 -6.86
N SER A 217 18.20 20.17 -6.11
CA SER A 217 18.37 20.14 -4.65
C SER A 217 19.62 19.32 -4.32
N PRO A 218 20.63 19.88 -3.62
CA PRO A 218 21.63 19.04 -2.98
C PRO A 218 20.91 18.05 -2.06
N SER A 219 21.49 16.85 -1.93
CA SER A 219 20.97 15.71 -1.17
C SER A 219 20.91 16.00 0.34
N ASP A 220 20.09 16.95 0.75
CA ASP A 220 19.72 17.11 2.15
C ASP A 220 18.65 16.05 2.49
N ASP A 221 18.78 15.47 3.68
CA ASP A 221 17.96 14.35 4.21
C ASP A 221 16.43 14.62 4.28
N LYS A 222 15.96 15.79 3.86
CA LYS A 222 14.55 16.18 3.88
C LYS A 222 13.89 15.88 2.54
N HIS A 223 13.34 14.67 2.39
CA HIS A 223 12.61 14.20 1.20
C HIS A 223 11.48 15.13 0.68
N PHE A 224 10.94 16.03 1.52
CA PHE A 224 9.94 17.01 1.06
C PHE A 224 10.53 18.19 0.29
N ASN A 225 11.76 18.58 0.61
CA ASN A 225 12.40 19.72 -0.04
C ASN A 225 12.83 19.38 -1.47
N SER A 226 12.95 18.09 -1.79
CA SER A 226 13.31 17.62 -3.13
C SER A 226 12.13 17.58 -4.09
N LEU A 227 10.88 17.83 -3.64
CA LEU A 227 9.71 17.80 -4.51
C LEU A 227 9.72 18.97 -5.52
N ALA A 228 9.20 18.71 -6.71
CA ALA A 228 9.14 19.69 -7.81
C ALA A 228 8.05 20.77 -7.62
N TRP A 229 7.18 20.60 -6.62
CA TRP A 229 6.11 21.54 -6.29
C TRP A 229 6.29 22.07 -4.86
N ASP A 230 5.86 23.32 -4.67
CA ASP A 230 5.95 24.01 -3.39
C ASP A 230 4.55 24.45 -2.91
N PHE A 231 4.28 24.22 -1.63
CA PHE A 231 3.05 24.64 -0.95
C PHE A 231 3.18 25.97 -0.22
N SER A 232 4.35 26.62 -0.28
CA SER A 232 4.52 28.00 0.20
C SER A 232 3.66 28.99 -0.60
N ALA A 233 3.33 28.65 -1.85
CA ALA A 233 2.45 29.44 -2.68
C ALA A 233 1.01 29.43 -2.11
N PRO A 234 0.36 30.61 -1.95
CA PRO A 234 -0.94 30.73 -1.27
C PRO A 234 -2.11 30.02 -1.97
N ARG A 235 -1.90 29.43 -3.16
CA ARG A 235 -2.89 28.66 -3.92
C ARG A 235 -2.20 27.56 -4.74
N ALA A 236 -1.55 26.61 -4.06
CA ALA A 236 -1.20 25.36 -4.72
C ALA A 236 -2.50 24.68 -5.18
N ASP A 237 -2.77 24.74 -6.48
CA ASP A 237 -3.89 24.07 -7.14
C ASP A 237 -3.40 22.73 -7.70
N PHE A 238 -4.24 21.71 -7.59
CA PHE A 238 -3.95 20.40 -8.13
C PHE A 238 -3.85 20.42 -9.66
N GLN A 239 -4.64 21.26 -10.35
CA GLN A 239 -4.52 21.41 -11.79
C GLN A 239 -3.14 21.93 -12.19
N GLN A 240 -2.65 22.95 -11.48
CA GLN A 240 -1.31 23.49 -11.69
C GLN A 240 -0.24 22.44 -11.42
N PHE A 241 -0.38 21.64 -10.37
CA PHE A 241 0.49 20.51 -10.08
C PHE A 241 0.52 19.52 -11.26
N CYS A 242 -0.63 19.10 -11.77
CA CYS A 242 -0.70 18.15 -12.90
C CYS A 242 0.00 18.70 -14.15
N GLN A 243 -0.24 19.99 -14.46
CA GLN A 243 0.41 20.67 -15.59
C GLN A 243 1.93 20.71 -15.42
N GLN A 244 2.42 21.10 -14.24
CA GLN A 244 3.85 21.19 -13.95
C GLN A 244 4.56 19.83 -14.08
N MET A 245 3.97 18.77 -13.52
CA MET A 245 4.56 17.42 -13.60
C MET A 245 4.56 16.90 -15.04
N SER A 246 3.49 17.17 -15.79
CA SER A 246 3.41 16.84 -17.22
C SER A 246 4.44 17.60 -18.04
N ASP A 247 4.59 18.90 -17.83
CA ASP A 247 5.59 19.72 -18.53
C ASP A 247 7.02 19.30 -18.19
N GLN A 248 7.28 18.86 -16.96
CA GLN A 248 8.57 18.30 -16.58
C GLN A 248 8.84 16.96 -17.25
N PHE A 249 7.82 16.08 -17.32
CA PHE A 249 7.91 14.83 -18.07
C PHE A 249 8.16 15.08 -19.56
N LEU A 250 7.43 16.00 -20.20
CA LEU A 250 7.58 16.33 -21.62
C LEU A 250 8.95 16.91 -21.97
N ARG A 251 9.53 17.70 -21.07
CA ARG A 251 10.89 18.26 -21.24
C ARG A 251 12.00 17.25 -20.98
N SER A 252 11.67 16.08 -20.42
CA SER A 252 12.64 15.05 -20.12
C SER A 252 13.07 14.29 -21.39
N PRO A 253 14.35 13.89 -21.50
CA PRO A 253 14.82 13.03 -22.59
C PRO A 253 13.99 11.75 -22.71
N SER A 254 13.91 11.19 -23.93
CA SER A 254 13.17 9.94 -24.22
C SER A 254 13.57 8.79 -23.30
N GLU A 255 14.86 8.66 -23.00
CA GLU A 255 15.41 7.60 -22.16
C GLU A 255 14.92 7.75 -20.73
N LEU A 256 14.85 8.99 -20.24
CA LEU A 256 14.36 9.30 -18.90
C LEU A 256 12.85 9.05 -18.79
N ARG A 257 12.09 9.44 -19.82
CA ARG A 257 10.65 9.17 -19.91
C ARG A 257 10.37 7.67 -19.93
N LEU A 258 11.10 6.89 -20.73
CA LEU A 258 10.98 5.43 -20.78
C LEU A 258 11.31 4.81 -19.42
N ARG A 259 12.41 5.23 -18.77
CA ARG A 259 12.78 4.77 -17.43
C ARG A 259 11.71 5.09 -16.40
N ASP A 260 11.20 6.30 -16.37
CA ASP A 260 10.21 6.73 -15.39
C ASP A 260 8.84 6.06 -15.61
N THR A 261 8.47 5.79 -16.86
CA THR A 261 7.23 5.06 -17.21
C THR A 261 7.35 3.54 -17.13
N THR A 262 8.55 3.00 -16.89
CA THR A 262 8.77 1.56 -16.64
C THR A 262 9.26 1.36 -15.20
N ALA A 263 10.57 1.48 -14.98
CA ALA A 263 11.25 1.37 -13.69
C ALA A 263 10.58 2.21 -12.59
N GLY A 264 10.38 3.50 -12.87
CA GLY A 264 9.83 4.44 -11.90
C GLY A 264 8.41 4.08 -11.51
N ALA A 265 7.58 3.71 -12.49
CA ALA A 265 6.21 3.29 -12.27
C ALA A 265 6.12 1.98 -11.47
N VAL A 266 6.94 0.97 -11.80
CA VAL A 266 7.04 -0.29 -11.05
C VAL A 266 7.52 -0.04 -9.63
N HIS A 267 8.53 0.83 -9.45
CA HIS A 267 9.07 1.16 -8.13
C HIS A 267 8.01 1.84 -7.26
N LEU A 268 7.25 2.80 -7.81
CA LEU A 268 6.16 3.46 -7.09
C LEU A 268 5.02 2.49 -6.77
N ALA A 269 4.61 1.64 -7.72
CA ALA A 269 3.57 0.63 -7.50
C ALA A 269 3.97 -0.38 -6.42
N MET A 270 5.22 -0.87 -6.45
CA MET A 270 5.78 -1.68 -5.36
C MET A 270 5.85 -0.88 -4.06
N GLY A 271 6.13 0.42 -4.13
CA GLY A 271 6.00 1.32 -2.99
C GLY A 271 4.63 1.24 -2.34
N PHE A 272 3.58 1.28 -3.16
CA PHE A 272 2.17 1.18 -2.79
C PHE A 272 1.71 -0.23 -2.39
N LEU A 273 2.26 -1.30 -2.93
CA LEU A 273 1.70 -2.64 -2.73
C LEU A 273 2.67 -3.62 -2.04
N ARG A 274 3.89 -3.20 -1.66
CA ARG A 274 4.90 -4.09 -1.07
C ARG A 274 4.38 -4.93 0.11
N PRO A 275 3.73 -4.37 1.16
CA PRO A 275 3.24 -5.19 2.27
C PRO A 275 2.19 -6.23 1.84
N TRP A 276 1.39 -5.89 0.82
CA TRP A 276 0.40 -6.79 0.26
C TRP A 276 1.06 -7.89 -0.59
N MET A 277 1.92 -7.50 -1.54
CA MET A 277 2.69 -8.41 -2.38
C MET A 277 3.47 -9.42 -1.54
N GLN A 278 4.13 -8.97 -0.47
CA GLN A 278 4.81 -9.86 0.46
C GLN A 278 3.86 -10.89 1.08
N ARG A 279 2.67 -10.51 1.54
CA ARG A 279 1.73 -11.49 2.12
C ARG A 279 1.21 -12.51 1.08
N HIS A 280 1.08 -12.11 -0.18
CA HIS A 280 0.45 -12.91 -1.22
C HIS A 280 1.46 -13.64 -2.14
N ALA A 281 2.75 -13.28 -2.13
CA ALA A 281 3.76 -13.84 -3.03
C ALA A 281 3.90 -15.37 -2.97
N LEU A 282 3.67 -15.98 -1.81
CA LEU A 282 3.74 -17.45 -1.66
C LEU A 282 2.45 -18.18 -2.06
N LYS A 283 1.28 -17.57 -1.86
CA LYS A 283 -0.03 -18.23 -2.01
C LYS A 283 -0.71 -17.91 -3.34
N GLU A 284 -0.65 -16.65 -3.76
CA GLU A 284 -1.42 -16.08 -4.86
C GLU A 284 -0.48 -15.28 -5.78
N PHE A 285 0.65 -15.89 -6.13
CA PHE A 285 1.75 -15.22 -6.82
C PHE A 285 1.32 -14.49 -8.10
N HIS A 286 0.57 -15.16 -8.97
CA HIS A 286 0.17 -14.60 -10.26
C HIS A 286 -0.79 -13.42 -10.12
N ASP A 287 -1.77 -13.50 -9.21
CA ASP A 287 -2.67 -12.39 -8.92
C ASP A 287 -1.92 -11.22 -8.31
N ALA A 288 -0.92 -11.50 -7.48
CA ALA A 288 -0.13 -10.45 -6.85
C ALA A 288 0.76 -9.70 -7.85
N VAL A 289 1.45 -10.44 -8.74
CA VAL A 289 2.21 -9.87 -9.87
C VAL A 289 1.29 -9.07 -10.80
N ARG A 290 0.11 -9.62 -11.14
CA ARG A 290 -0.86 -8.94 -12.01
C ARG A 290 -1.34 -7.63 -11.41
N LEU A 291 -1.74 -7.62 -10.13
CA LEU A 291 -2.24 -6.42 -9.44
C LEU A 291 -1.19 -5.31 -9.41
N VAL A 292 0.07 -5.66 -9.10
CA VAL A 292 1.18 -4.70 -9.09
C VAL A 292 1.47 -4.17 -10.50
N ALA A 293 1.45 -5.02 -11.52
CA ALA A 293 1.64 -4.61 -12.91
C ALA A 293 0.52 -3.68 -13.39
N GLU A 294 -0.74 -3.96 -13.04
CA GLU A 294 -1.89 -3.10 -13.34
C GLU A 294 -1.74 -1.71 -12.69
N LEU A 295 -1.33 -1.64 -11.41
CA LEU A 295 -1.08 -0.35 -10.75
C LEU A 295 0.12 0.39 -11.37
N ALA A 296 1.21 -0.32 -11.68
CA ALA A 296 2.38 0.26 -12.32
C ALA A 296 2.02 0.85 -13.69
N TYR A 297 1.21 0.15 -14.48
CA TYR A 297 0.75 0.65 -15.77
C TYR A 297 -0.16 1.88 -15.65
N LEU A 298 -1.01 1.92 -14.62
CA LEU A 298 -1.80 3.12 -14.30
C LEU A 298 -0.88 4.32 -14.00
N ILE A 299 0.16 4.12 -13.20
CA ILE A 299 1.15 5.15 -12.87
C ILE A 299 1.92 5.59 -14.14
N ALA A 300 2.33 4.65 -14.98
CA ALA A 300 3.06 4.92 -16.21
C ALA A 300 2.29 5.81 -17.19
N ARG A 301 0.96 5.64 -17.25
CA ARG A 301 0.06 6.40 -18.14
C ARG A 301 -0.24 7.80 -17.63
N TRP A 302 -0.06 8.04 -16.34
CA TRP A 302 -0.45 9.30 -15.72
C TRP A 302 0.23 10.52 -16.36
N PRO A 303 1.57 10.66 -16.44
CA PRO A 303 2.20 11.90 -16.92
C PRO A 303 1.97 12.18 -18.42
N GLY A 304 1.55 11.18 -19.21
CA GLY A 304 1.25 11.35 -20.62
C GLY A 304 0.66 10.08 -21.22
N GLN A 305 -0.66 9.99 -21.30
CA GLN A 305 -1.33 8.80 -21.85
C GLN A 305 -0.96 8.52 -23.32
N TRP A 306 -0.66 9.56 -24.10
CA TRP A 306 -0.23 9.42 -25.49
C TRP A 306 1.12 8.69 -25.60
N TRP A 307 2.05 8.95 -24.70
CA TRP A 307 3.38 8.33 -24.68
C TRP A 307 3.26 6.81 -24.54
N VAL A 308 2.47 6.34 -23.59
CA VAL A 308 2.27 4.89 -23.39
C VAL A 308 1.51 4.23 -24.54
N ARG A 309 0.66 4.98 -25.26
CA ARG A 309 -0.02 4.47 -26.47
C ARG A 309 0.95 4.30 -27.64
N GLU A 310 1.93 5.19 -27.77
CA GLU A 310 2.96 5.13 -28.81
C GLU A 310 4.04 4.07 -28.48
N HIS A 311 4.25 3.80 -27.19
CA HIS A 311 5.23 2.84 -26.68
C HIS A 311 4.56 1.61 -26.06
N THR A 312 4.00 0.75 -26.91
CA THR A 312 3.27 -0.47 -26.46
C THR A 312 4.14 -1.44 -25.66
N GLU A 313 5.45 -1.42 -25.86
CA GLU A 313 6.45 -2.23 -25.14
C GLU A 313 6.50 -1.94 -23.64
N ILE A 314 6.01 -0.77 -23.20
CA ILE A 314 6.00 -0.38 -21.78
C ILE A 314 5.22 -1.40 -20.93
N TRP A 315 4.10 -1.91 -21.44
CA TRP A 315 3.31 -2.91 -20.72
C TRP A 315 4.09 -4.21 -20.51
N ASP A 316 4.71 -4.74 -21.57
CA ASP A 316 5.49 -5.97 -21.51
C ASP A 316 6.70 -5.83 -20.58
N LEU A 317 7.37 -4.67 -20.64
CA LEU A 317 8.47 -4.35 -19.72
C LEU A 317 7.99 -4.31 -18.27
N ILE A 318 6.90 -3.61 -17.97
CA ILE A 318 6.30 -3.57 -16.62
C ILE A 318 5.96 -4.98 -16.13
N GLN A 319 5.29 -5.79 -16.94
CA GLN A 319 4.94 -7.16 -16.58
C GLN A 319 6.18 -8.00 -16.28
N ALA A 320 7.19 -7.96 -17.14
CA ALA A 320 8.44 -8.69 -16.95
C ALA A 320 9.17 -8.25 -15.66
N MET A 321 9.27 -6.94 -15.43
CA MET A 321 9.91 -6.38 -14.24
C MET A 321 9.20 -6.78 -12.95
N VAL A 322 7.88 -6.67 -12.91
CA VAL A 322 7.08 -7.03 -11.74
C VAL A 322 7.13 -8.54 -11.49
N HIS A 323 7.14 -9.36 -12.55
CA HIS A 323 7.30 -10.81 -12.43
C HIS A 323 8.66 -11.17 -11.81
N VAL A 324 9.75 -10.59 -12.31
CA VAL A 324 11.11 -10.82 -11.76
C VAL A 324 11.19 -10.37 -10.30
N ILE A 325 10.72 -9.16 -9.98
CA ILE A 325 10.70 -8.66 -8.59
C ILE A 325 9.84 -9.57 -7.71
N GLY A 326 8.72 -10.06 -8.22
CA GLY A 326 7.86 -10.98 -7.52
C GLY A 326 8.56 -12.29 -7.18
N GLU A 327 9.26 -12.88 -8.14
CA GLU A 327 10.05 -14.10 -7.93
C GLU A 327 11.10 -13.89 -6.83
N GLU A 328 11.81 -12.77 -6.86
CA GLU A 328 12.80 -12.43 -5.83
C GLU A 328 12.16 -12.26 -4.43
N VAL A 329 11.00 -11.60 -4.34
CA VAL A 329 10.26 -11.49 -3.08
C VAL A 329 9.84 -12.86 -2.57
N ARG A 330 9.37 -13.74 -3.46
CA ARG A 330 8.93 -15.09 -3.14
C ARG A 330 10.10 -15.95 -2.65
N ASP A 331 11.24 -15.88 -3.30
CA ASP A 331 12.44 -16.62 -2.92
C ASP A 331 13.04 -16.10 -1.62
N ALA A 332 13.11 -14.78 -1.44
CA ALA A 332 13.52 -14.17 -0.17
C ALA A 332 12.65 -14.65 1.00
N GLN A 333 11.34 -14.81 0.79
CA GLN A 333 10.43 -15.34 1.80
C GLN A 333 10.62 -16.82 2.09
N ARG A 334 10.89 -17.64 1.06
CA ARG A 334 11.23 -19.06 1.25
C ARG A 334 12.50 -19.20 2.08
N VAL A 335 13.54 -18.42 1.77
CA VAL A 335 14.80 -18.41 2.53
C VAL A 335 14.56 -17.97 3.97
N ASN A 336 13.77 -16.92 4.19
CA ASN A 336 13.43 -16.45 5.53
C ASN A 336 12.67 -17.52 6.34
N ALA A 337 11.68 -18.17 5.73
CA ALA A 337 10.92 -19.26 6.36
C ALA A 337 11.83 -20.44 6.74
N LEU A 338 12.77 -20.84 5.86
CA LEU A 338 13.73 -21.90 6.17
C LEU A 338 14.68 -21.52 7.31
N ASN A 339 15.14 -20.27 7.36
CA ASN A 339 15.98 -19.77 8.45
C ASN A 339 15.22 -19.74 9.78
N GLU A 340 13.94 -19.38 9.76
CA GLU A 340 13.09 -19.39 10.95
C GLU A 340 12.83 -20.81 11.45
N VAL A 341 12.58 -21.78 10.56
CA VAL A 341 12.47 -23.20 10.94
C VAL A 341 13.76 -23.68 11.62
N LYS A 342 14.93 -23.40 11.04
CA LYS A 342 16.23 -23.75 11.65
C LYS A 342 16.42 -23.10 13.02
N ARG A 343 15.99 -21.84 13.17
CA ARG A 343 16.04 -21.12 14.45
C ARG A 343 15.14 -21.80 15.49
N LEU A 344 13.93 -22.20 15.10
CA LEU A 344 12.98 -22.89 15.98
C LEU A 344 13.46 -24.30 16.34
N GLU A 345 14.07 -25.04 15.41
CA GLU A 345 14.72 -26.32 15.69
C GLU A 345 15.81 -26.19 16.75
N GLY A 346 16.61 -25.10 16.70
CA GLY A 346 17.59 -24.77 17.74
C GLY A 346 16.96 -24.56 19.11
N VAL A 347 15.88 -23.76 19.18
CA VAL A 347 15.14 -23.51 20.43
C VAL A 347 14.51 -24.79 20.99
N VAL A 348 13.90 -25.63 20.14
CA VAL A 348 13.31 -26.91 20.56
C VAL A 348 14.39 -27.86 21.08
N SER A 349 15.55 -27.91 20.42
CA SER A 349 16.68 -28.74 20.87
C SER A 349 17.20 -28.29 22.25
N GLU A 350 17.31 -26.98 22.49
CA GLU A 350 17.70 -26.42 23.79
C GLU A 350 16.65 -26.74 24.88
N LEU A 351 15.36 -26.58 24.58
CA LEU A 351 14.28 -26.95 25.50
C LEU A 351 14.25 -28.45 25.80
N GLN A 352 14.55 -29.30 24.82
CA GLN A 352 14.63 -30.73 25.01
C GLN A 352 15.79 -31.09 25.95
N LEU A 353 16.98 -30.50 25.77
CA LEU A 353 18.11 -30.69 26.67
C LEU A 353 17.79 -30.25 28.11
N LEU A 354 17.15 -29.08 28.28
CA LEU A 354 16.72 -28.59 29.60
C LEU A 354 15.69 -29.51 30.25
N THR A 355 14.79 -30.10 29.46
CA THR A 355 13.78 -31.05 29.94
C THR A 355 14.45 -32.36 30.37
N GLU A 356 15.39 -32.87 29.57
CA GLU A 356 16.18 -34.07 29.90
C GLU A 356 17.01 -33.87 31.18
N GLU A 357 17.65 -32.71 31.35
CA GLU A 357 18.36 -32.32 32.57
C GLU A 357 17.43 -32.24 33.79
N TYR A 358 16.27 -31.59 33.64
CA TYR A 358 15.27 -31.51 34.71
C TYR A 358 14.79 -32.90 35.14
N VAL A 359 14.44 -33.76 34.18
CA VAL A 359 14.02 -35.14 34.45
C VAL A 359 15.13 -35.91 35.15
N TYR A 360 16.38 -35.81 34.68
CA TYR A 360 17.52 -36.49 35.28
C TYR A 360 17.76 -36.07 36.75
N VAL A 361 17.66 -34.78 37.07
CA VAL A 361 17.83 -34.26 38.44
C VAL A 361 16.71 -34.75 39.36
N HIS A 362 15.47 -34.81 38.87
CA HIS A 362 14.29 -35.15 39.69
C HIS A 362 13.97 -36.64 39.78
N THR A 363 14.45 -37.45 38.82
CA THR A 363 14.29 -38.92 38.87
C THR A 363 15.44 -39.63 39.57
N ARG A 364 16.51 -38.91 39.96
CA ARG A 364 17.57 -39.48 40.78
C ARG A 364 16.95 -39.92 42.11
N PRO A 365 16.81 -41.24 42.38
CA PRO A 365 16.17 -41.70 43.60
C PRO A 365 17.01 -41.22 44.77
N ASN A 366 16.36 -40.71 45.82
CA ASN A 366 16.97 -40.48 47.13
C ASN A 366 17.48 -41.82 47.69
N SER A 367 18.63 -42.29 47.20
CA SER A 367 19.34 -43.47 47.67
C SER A 367 20.15 -43.17 48.92
N THR A 368 19.59 -42.39 49.84
CA THR A 368 20.13 -42.11 51.18
C THR A 368 19.13 -42.56 52.24
N ALA A 369 18.82 -43.85 52.25
CA ALA A 369 18.26 -44.52 53.42
C ALA A 369 18.57 -46.01 53.33
N SER A 370 19.67 -46.45 53.97
CA SER A 370 19.79 -47.73 54.68
C SER A 370 21.25 -48.16 54.87
N SER A 371 21.86 -47.79 56.00
CA SER A 371 22.57 -48.69 56.93
C SER A 371 23.07 -47.84 58.12
N SER A 372 22.29 -47.77 59.22
CA SER A 372 22.46 -48.54 60.48
C SER A 372 23.64 -48.03 61.34
N ASP A 373 23.35 -47.32 62.44
CA ASP A 373 23.47 -47.80 63.86
C ASP A 373 24.92 -47.58 64.39
N GLU A 374 25.26 -47.00 65.55
CA GLU A 374 24.69 -46.96 66.91
C GLU A 374 25.34 -45.79 67.73
N VAL A 375 24.57 -45.26 68.70
CA VAL A 375 24.91 -44.81 70.08
C VAL A 375 26.20 -43.98 70.35
N SER A 376 26.02 -42.74 70.85
CA SER A 376 26.63 -42.32 72.12
C SER A 376 25.98 -41.06 72.68
N ASP A 377 25.62 -41.21 73.94
CA ASP A 377 25.18 -40.23 74.94
C ASP A 377 26.31 -39.24 75.27
N SER A 378 26.02 -37.94 75.38
CA SER A 378 26.57 -37.02 76.41
C SER A 378 26.07 -35.57 76.24
N ASP A 379 25.75 -35.02 77.40
CA ASP A 379 25.19 -33.71 77.72
C ASP A 379 26.07 -32.49 77.36
N ASP A 380 25.49 -31.31 77.62
CA ASP A 380 26.11 -29.99 77.81
C ASP A 380 26.51 -29.20 76.54
N GLU A 381 26.39 -27.88 76.42
CA GLU A 381 25.82 -26.78 77.21
C GLU A 381 25.89 -25.52 76.31
N LEU A 382 25.01 -24.54 76.55
CA LEU A 382 24.92 -23.15 76.05
C LEU A 382 26.00 -22.57 75.09
N MET A 383 25.56 -21.87 74.03
CA MET A 383 25.42 -20.39 74.08
C MET A 383 24.89 -19.77 72.77
N ALA A 384 24.06 -18.76 72.99
CA ALA A 384 23.41 -17.85 72.05
C ALA A 384 24.30 -17.20 70.98
N SER A 385 23.74 -16.99 69.79
CA SER A 385 23.77 -15.67 69.13
C SER A 385 22.76 -15.55 67.98
N LYS A 386 21.65 -14.87 68.30
CA LYS A 386 20.99 -13.81 67.53
C LYS A 386 21.44 -13.61 66.07
N SER A 387 20.56 -13.94 65.13
CA SER A 387 20.46 -13.24 63.85
C SER A 387 18.98 -13.08 63.49
N THR A 388 18.55 -11.83 63.55
CA THR A 388 17.25 -11.30 63.14
C THR A 388 17.13 -11.29 61.62
N HIS A 389 16.13 -11.98 61.07
CA HIS A 389 15.47 -11.53 59.85
C HIS A 389 13.95 -11.74 59.97
N SER A 390 13.26 -10.61 59.82
CA SER A 390 11.82 -10.45 59.95
C SER A 390 11.07 -11.22 58.87
N VAL A 391 10.19 -12.12 59.29
CA VAL A 391 9.12 -12.68 58.45
C VAL A 391 8.02 -11.64 58.36
N GLN A 392 7.91 -11.01 57.18
CA GLN A 392 6.78 -10.16 56.82
C GLN A 392 5.77 -11.03 56.07
N THR A 393 4.72 -11.46 56.78
CA THR A 393 3.54 -12.12 56.20
C THR A 393 2.69 -11.07 55.50
N SER A 394 2.70 -11.11 54.16
CA SER A 394 1.76 -10.37 53.30
C SER A 394 0.53 -11.24 53.01
N PRO A 395 -0.66 -10.64 52.86
CA PRO A 395 -1.91 -11.37 52.62
C PRO A 395 -1.94 -11.99 51.22
N ILE A 396 -2.57 -13.16 51.15
CA ILE A 396 -2.87 -13.90 49.93
C ILE A 396 -3.79 -13.06 49.05
N THR A 397 -3.24 -12.51 47.97
CA THR A 397 -3.98 -11.96 46.84
C THR A 397 -4.32 -13.08 45.85
N PRO A 398 -5.48 -13.02 45.17
CA PRO A 398 -5.87 -14.02 44.19
C PRO A 398 -4.87 -14.05 43.03
N ILE A 399 -4.47 -15.26 42.65
CA ILE A 399 -3.61 -15.54 41.49
C ILE A 399 -4.43 -15.21 40.23
N THR A 400 -4.32 -13.97 39.79
CA THR A 400 -4.62 -13.59 38.41
C THR A 400 -3.50 -14.18 37.56
N MET A 401 -3.81 -15.14 36.69
CA MET A 401 -2.87 -15.58 35.66
C MET A 401 -2.61 -14.41 34.72
N SER A 402 -1.57 -13.62 35.01
CA SER A 402 -0.99 -12.70 34.05
C SER A 402 -0.34 -13.54 32.96
N VAL A 403 -1.07 -13.74 31.87
CA VAL A 403 -0.47 -14.11 30.57
C VAL A 403 0.69 -13.13 30.34
N PRO A 404 1.90 -13.61 30.00
CA PRO A 404 3.00 -12.71 29.71
C PRO A 404 2.54 -11.80 28.57
N SER A 405 2.36 -10.52 28.89
CA SER A 405 2.19 -9.47 27.90
C SER A 405 3.43 -9.51 27.03
N PHE A 406 3.32 -10.19 25.88
CA PHE A 406 4.15 -9.93 24.73
C PHE A 406 3.91 -8.46 24.40
N LEU A 407 4.73 -7.59 24.98
CA LEU A 407 4.91 -6.23 24.52
C LEU A 407 5.27 -6.35 23.06
N HIS A 408 4.28 -6.12 22.21
CA HIS A 408 4.45 -5.89 20.81
C HIS A 408 5.26 -4.60 20.71
N HIS A 409 6.58 -4.74 20.73
CA HIS A 409 7.45 -3.81 20.05
C HIS A 409 6.98 -3.81 18.60
N GLY A 410 6.07 -2.89 18.26
CA GLY A 410 5.99 -2.40 16.89
C GLY A 410 7.43 -2.13 16.46
N PRO A 411 7.83 -2.51 15.24
CA PRO A 411 9.23 -2.55 14.86
C PRO A 411 9.86 -1.20 15.21
N ARG A 412 10.70 -1.19 16.26
CA ARG A 412 11.69 -0.14 16.44
C ARG A 412 12.35 -0.06 15.07
N ARG A 413 12.42 1.14 14.49
CA ARG A 413 13.30 1.43 13.35
C ARG A 413 14.70 0.96 13.73
N GLY A 414 14.99 -0.31 13.49
CA GLY A 414 16.33 -0.83 13.46
C GLY A 414 17.00 -0.11 12.31
N GLU A 415 18.26 0.23 12.49
CA GLU A 415 19.10 0.55 11.34
C GLU A 415 18.84 -0.48 10.24
N PRO A 416 18.64 -0.05 8.98
CA PRO A 416 18.34 -0.97 7.89
C PRO A 416 19.38 -2.09 7.94
N SER A 417 18.88 -3.33 8.04
CA SER A 417 19.75 -4.50 8.11
C SER A 417 20.73 -4.42 6.95
N LYS A 418 22.02 -4.69 7.19
CA LYS A 418 23.03 -4.75 6.12
C LYS A 418 22.57 -5.64 4.95
N ILE A 419 21.68 -6.61 5.23
CA ILE A 419 21.05 -7.49 4.26
C ILE A 419 20.02 -6.74 3.38
N GLU A 420 19.21 -5.83 3.94
CA GLU A 420 18.29 -4.98 3.16
C GLU A 420 19.06 -3.98 2.28
N ALA A 421 20.16 -3.41 2.78
CA ALA A 421 21.01 -2.52 1.99
C ALA A 421 21.68 -3.27 0.82
N VAL A 422 22.20 -4.48 1.06
CA VAL A 422 22.78 -5.33 0.00
C VAL A 422 21.73 -5.80 -0.99
N SER A 423 20.52 -6.17 -0.53
CA SER A 423 19.41 -6.53 -1.40
C SER A 423 19.00 -5.35 -2.29
N CYS A 424 18.93 -4.13 -1.75
CA CYS A 424 18.64 -2.92 -2.52
C CYS A 424 19.73 -2.60 -3.55
N LEU A 425 21.01 -2.78 -3.21
CA LEU A 425 22.13 -2.59 -4.14
C LEU A 425 22.14 -3.65 -5.25
N LEU A 426 21.88 -4.92 -4.92
CA LEU A 426 21.80 -6.01 -5.89
C LEU A 426 20.61 -5.82 -6.81
N SER A 427 19.42 -5.47 -6.29
CA SER A 427 18.26 -5.19 -7.12
C SER A 427 18.53 -4.00 -8.04
N SER A 428 19.20 -2.95 -7.55
CA SER A 428 19.57 -1.79 -8.38
C SER A 428 20.59 -2.15 -9.47
N PHE A 429 21.55 -3.03 -9.15
CA PHE A 429 22.55 -3.51 -10.09
C PHE A 429 21.94 -4.40 -11.18
N PHE A 430 21.17 -5.42 -10.81
CA PHE A 430 20.48 -6.29 -11.77
C PHE A 430 19.47 -5.51 -12.61
N PHE A 431 18.81 -4.52 -12.01
CA PHE A 431 17.96 -3.59 -12.74
C PHE A 431 18.75 -2.77 -13.78
N GLY A 432 19.93 -2.25 -13.41
CA GLY A 432 20.82 -1.55 -14.33
C GLY A 432 21.34 -2.45 -15.45
N VAL A 433 21.70 -3.70 -15.16
CA VAL A 433 22.13 -4.69 -16.15
C VAL A 433 20.99 -5.06 -17.09
N PHE A 434 19.79 -5.29 -16.57
CA PHE A 434 18.60 -5.60 -17.36
C PHE A 434 18.22 -4.42 -18.27
N ALA A 435 18.21 -3.20 -17.75
CA ALA A 435 17.96 -2.00 -18.55
C ALA A 435 19.00 -1.82 -19.65
N ALA A 436 20.29 -2.06 -19.35
CA ALA A 436 21.35 -2.02 -20.35
C ALA A 436 21.17 -3.09 -21.45
N LEU A 437 20.77 -4.31 -21.07
CA LEU A 437 20.50 -5.38 -22.03
C LEU A 437 19.30 -5.05 -22.93
N VAL A 438 18.23 -4.48 -22.39
CA VAL A 438 17.06 -4.04 -23.17
C VAL A 438 17.44 -2.94 -24.16
N VAL A 439 18.27 -1.96 -23.75
CA VAL A 439 18.77 -0.91 -24.65
C VAL A 439 19.66 -1.48 -25.75
N VAL A 440 20.58 -2.39 -25.43
CA VAL A 440 21.45 -3.05 -26.41
C VAL A 440 20.65 -3.91 -27.39
N SER A 441 19.64 -4.64 -26.91
CA SER A 441 18.74 -5.43 -27.76
C SER A 441 17.81 -4.55 -28.62
N GLY A 442 17.45 -3.36 -28.13
CA GLY A 442 16.70 -2.36 -28.89
C GLY A 442 17.49 -1.82 -30.09
N GLN A 443 18.76 -1.47 -29.88
CA GLN A 443 19.63 -1.00 -30.97
C GLN A 443 19.88 -2.08 -32.04
N GLN A 444 19.96 -3.36 -31.66
CA GLN A 444 20.10 -4.45 -32.65
C GLN A 444 18.89 -4.59 -33.57
N ARG A 445 17.70 -4.16 -33.15
CA ARG A 445 16.51 -4.16 -34.02
C ARG A 445 16.52 -3.03 -35.04
N GLU A 446 17.05 -1.85 -34.72
CA GLU A 446 17.20 -0.77 -35.70
C GLU A 446 18.21 -1.12 -36.80
N PHE A 447 19.34 -1.74 -36.45
CA PHE A 447 20.31 -2.22 -37.46
C PHE A 447 19.75 -3.31 -38.39
N SER A 448 18.70 -4.02 -37.99
CA SER A 448 18.09 -5.06 -38.81
C SER A 448 17.11 -4.49 -39.86
N VAL A 449 16.64 -3.24 -39.68
CA VAL A 449 15.70 -2.58 -40.61
C VAL A 449 16.43 -1.76 -41.67
N GLU A 450 17.67 -1.32 -41.41
CA GLU A 450 18.49 -0.57 -42.37
C GLU A 450 19.20 -1.45 -43.43
N PHE A 451 19.13 -2.79 -43.31
CA PHE A 451 19.79 -3.75 -44.21
C PHE A 451 18.82 -4.62 -45.04
N THR A 452 17.54 -4.27 -45.08
CA THR A 452 16.53 -4.81 -46.02
C THR A 452 15.93 -3.68 -46.83
#